data_AF-A0A853I2R4-F1
#
_entry.id   AF-A0A853I2R4-F1
#
_cell.length_a   1.000
_cell.length_b   1.000
_cell.length_c   1.000
_cell.angle_alpha   90.00
_cell.angle_beta   90.00
_cell.angle_gamma   90.00
#
_symmetry.space_group_name_H-M   'P 1'
#
loop_
_entity.id
_entity.type
_entity.pdbx_description
1 polymer ?
#
loop_
_entity_poly.entity_id
_entity_poly.type
_entity_poly.pdbx_seq_one_letter_code
_entity_poly.pdbx_strand_id
1 'polypeptide(L)'
;MDVAIINWAQAQLSSLHVVFQLFSWLGYGELYLIIIGVLYWGWNPRLGVSLSGYLLLASALNGIFKLVIHAPRPYWLAPELYKGIPDHAFGMPSGHANSSLSFWGRWAFTINKYWFWLLCAVIIFVIGLSRVFLGAHFPSQVLSGWGLALSCLIIFGYCEHKLTPWFSQLKPGTQILLVLCSCGVVLLAGVFSYLSTQAFIIPEHWLTNAYSASQTDKPFVPVNLKSICRDTAMLAGLWVGAILYYQQQGWHQLTQPQGRLLRCLGGVISGLLIWYGLGLAIKITTTFDTVSYYLLQVIRSFIFGLWVSHLWPCLTLKWQRHRALSL
;
A
#
# COMPACT_ATOMS: atom_id res chain seq x y z
N MET A 1 -16.96 3.86 25.10
CA MET A 1 -17.45 4.85 24.11
C MET A 1 -17.35 4.31 22.68
N ASP A 2 -16.18 3.85 22.23
CA ASP A 2 -15.98 3.43 20.83
C ASP A 2 -16.82 2.22 20.37
N VAL A 3 -17.08 1.23 21.24
CA VAL A 3 -17.98 0.11 20.93
C VAL A 3 -19.43 0.57 20.70
N ALA A 4 -19.90 1.54 21.50
CA ALA A 4 -21.25 2.08 21.37
C ALA A 4 -21.46 2.79 20.02
N ILE A 5 -20.41 3.46 19.50
CA ILE A 5 -20.44 4.09 18.17
C ILE A 5 -20.59 3.04 17.07
N ILE A 6 -19.88 1.91 17.16
CA ILE A 6 -20.00 0.81 16.20
C ILE A 6 -21.40 0.21 16.25
N ASN A 7 -21.92 -0.10 17.44
CA ASN A 7 -23.27 -0.63 17.61
C ASN A 7 -24.34 0.32 17.08
N TRP A 8 -24.22 1.62 17.37
CA TRP A 8 -25.13 2.63 16.83
C TRP A 8 -25.08 2.67 15.30
N ALA A 9 -23.89 2.72 14.72
CA ALA A 9 -23.73 2.75 13.26
C ALA A 9 -24.33 1.49 12.61
N GLN A 10 -24.12 0.33 13.21
CA GLN A 10 -24.66 -0.94 12.72
C GLN A 10 -26.17 -1.05 12.86
N ALA A 11 -26.76 -0.51 13.93
CA ALA A 11 -28.20 -0.49 14.12
C ALA A 11 -28.89 0.44 13.13
N GLN A 12 -28.38 1.67 12.98
CA GLN A 12 -29.01 2.70 12.15
C GLN A 12 -28.75 2.54 10.65
N LEU A 13 -27.60 1.96 10.26
CA LEU A 13 -27.15 1.90 8.87
C LEU A 13 -27.05 0.46 8.34
N SER A 14 -27.74 -0.50 8.97
CA SER A 14 -27.71 -1.91 8.60
C SER A 14 -28.09 -2.16 7.13
N SER A 15 -29.04 -1.40 6.58
CA SER A 15 -29.45 -1.47 5.17
C SER A 15 -28.34 -1.10 4.18
N LEU A 16 -27.33 -0.34 4.63
CA LEU A 16 -26.19 0.09 3.82
C LEU A 16 -25.00 -0.87 3.91
N HIS A 17 -25.19 -2.08 4.46
CA HIS A 17 -24.09 -3.02 4.68
C HIS A 17 -23.30 -3.32 3.39
N VAL A 18 -23.98 -3.62 2.29
CA VAL A 18 -23.34 -3.88 0.99
C VAL A 18 -22.57 -2.67 0.49
N VAL A 19 -23.12 -1.46 0.69
CA VAL A 19 -22.45 -0.20 0.32
C VAL A 19 -21.15 -0.07 1.10
N PHE A 20 -21.15 -0.29 2.41
CA PHE A 20 -19.93 -0.25 3.21
C PHE A 20 -18.92 -1.34 2.84
N GLN A 21 -19.36 -2.54 2.47
CA GLN A 21 -18.45 -3.56 1.94
C GLN A 21 -17.78 -3.10 0.64
N LEU A 22 -18.54 -2.53 -0.30
CA LEU A 22 -18.01 -2.01 -1.56
C LEU A 22 -17.01 -0.86 -1.34
N PHE A 23 -17.33 0.10 -0.47
CA PHE A 23 -16.38 1.16 -0.13
C PHE A 23 -15.16 0.65 0.63
N SER A 24 -15.32 -0.38 1.46
CA SER A 24 -14.16 -1.04 2.05
C SER A 24 -13.27 -1.65 0.98
N TRP A 25 -13.82 -2.20 -0.11
CA TRP A 25 -13.01 -2.72 -1.21
C TRP A 25 -12.20 -1.63 -1.91
N LEU A 26 -12.74 -0.42 -1.99
CA LEU A 26 -12.02 0.75 -2.50
C LEU A 26 -10.86 1.18 -1.60
N GLY A 27 -10.74 0.65 -0.37
CA GLY A 27 -9.67 0.94 0.57
C GLY A 27 -8.46 -0.02 0.52
N TYR A 28 -8.48 -1.07 -0.31
CA TYR A 28 -7.36 -2.01 -0.44
C TYR A 28 -6.20 -1.40 -1.21
N GLY A 29 -4.98 -1.58 -0.68
CA GLY A 29 -3.76 -1.07 -1.32
C GLY A 29 -3.49 -1.69 -2.69
N GLU A 30 -3.90 -2.95 -2.90
CA GLU A 30 -3.78 -3.67 -4.17
C GLU A 30 -4.53 -2.95 -5.30
N LEU A 31 -5.74 -2.45 -5.02
CA LEU A 31 -6.51 -1.66 -6.00
C LEU A 31 -5.75 -0.38 -6.39
N TYR A 32 -5.20 0.33 -5.41
CA TYR A 32 -4.41 1.53 -5.68
C TYR A 32 -3.16 1.22 -6.49
N LEU A 33 -2.47 0.11 -6.24
CA LEU A 33 -1.31 -0.31 -7.04
C LEU A 33 -1.68 -0.62 -8.49
N ILE A 34 -2.86 -1.21 -8.74
CA ILE A 34 -3.38 -1.40 -10.10
C ILE A 34 -3.63 -0.05 -10.78
N ILE A 35 -4.34 0.87 -10.11
CA ILE A 35 -4.62 2.21 -10.65
C ILE A 35 -3.32 2.97 -10.94
N ILE A 36 -2.36 2.91 -10.01
CA ILE A 36 -1.02 3.49 -10.16
C ILE A 36 -0.31 2.89 -11.37
N GLY A 37 -0.33 1.56 -11.53
CA GLY A 37 0.28 0.88 -12.68
C GLY A 37 -0.33 1.34 -14.00
N VAL A 38 -1.66 1.40 -14.08
CA VAL A 38 -2.39 1.88 -15.27
C VAL A 38 -2.02 3.33 -15.59
N LEU A 39 -2.01 4.22 -14.59
CA LEU A 39 -1.58 5.61 -14.76
C LEU A 39 -0.11 5.68 -15.22
N TYR A 40 0.76 4.91 -14.59
CA TYR A 40 2.19 4.87 -14.86
C TYR A 40 2.49 4.41 -16.29
N TRP A 41 1.83 3.36 -16.75
CA TRP A 41 2.07 2.75 -18.06
C TRP A 41 1.37 3.47 -19.21
N GLY A 42 0.19 4.06 -18.95
CA GLY A 42 -0.66 4.58 -20.02
C GLY A 42 -0.66 6.10 -20.16
N TRP A 43 -0.68 6.86 -19.05
CA TRP A 43 -1.05 8.28 -19.10
C TRP A 43 -0.03 9.22 -18.48
N ASN A 44 0.39 8.99 -17.25
CA ASN A 44 1.25 9.91 -16.53
C ASN A 44 2.25 9.14 -15.64
N PRO A 45 3.41 8.73 -16.20
CA PRO A 45 4.47 8.06 -15.46
C PRO A 45 4.93 8.82 -14.22
N ARG A 46 5.04 10.15 -14.29
CA ARG A 46 5.46 11.00 -13.15
C ARG A 46 4.47 10.91 -12.00
N LEU A 47 3.18 11.02 -12.31
CA LEU A 47 2.11 10.89 -11.33
C LEU A 47 2.07 9.47 -10.74
N GLY A 48 2.24 8.44 -11.57
CA GLY A 48 2.30 7.05 -11.10
C GLY A 48 3.41 6.83 -10.08
N VAL A 49 4.64 7.29 -10.38
CA VAL A 49 5.77 7.18 -9.45
C VAL A 49 5.52 7.97 -8.17
N SER A 50 5.02 9.22 -8.29
CA SER A 50 4.69 10.03 -7.11
C SER A 50 3.64 9.32 -6.23
N LEU A 51 2.47 8.94 -6.78
CA LEU A 51 1.42 8.23 -6.03
C LEU A 51 1.93 6.94 -5.35
N SER A 52 2.77 6.18 -6.05
CA SER A 52 3.38 4.97 -5.48
C SER A 52 4.31 5.26 -4.30
N GLY A 53 5.10 6.34 -4.38
CA GLY A 53 6.00 6.76 -3.32
C GLY A 53 5.25 7.10 -2.04
N TYR A 54 4.20 7.93 -2.15
CA TYR A 54 3.36 8.32 -1.01
C TYR A 54 2.64 7.12 -0.41
N LEU A 55 2.00 6.29 -1.26
CA LEU A 55 1.25 5.12 -0.80
C LEU A 55 2.14 4.12 -0.04
N LEU A 56 3.29 3.75 -0.62
CA LEU A 56 4.13 2.69 -0.07
C LEU A 56 4.90 3.15 1.17
N LEU A 57 5.36 4.39 1.19
CA LEU A 57 6.03 4.93 2.36
C LEU A 57 5.05 5.10 3.53
N ALA A 58 3.85 5.63 3.28
CA ALA A 58 2.81 5.71 4.32
C ALA A 58 2.36 4.32 4.79
N SER A 59 2.29 3.31 3.90
CA SER A 59 1.96 1.93 4.28
C SER A 59 3.06 1.27 5.13
N ALA A 60 4.33 1.47 4.78
CA ALA A 60 5.46 1.01 5.58
C ALA A 60 5.42 1.63 6.98
N LEU A 61 5.24 2.95 7.08
CA LEU A 61 5.09 3.64 8.36
C LEU A 61 3.88 3.13 9.14
N ASN A 62 2.73 2.91 8.48
CA ASN A 62 1.57 2.32 9.13
C ASN A 62 1.87 0.95 9.77
N GLY A 63 2.64 0.10 9.08
CA GLY A 63 3.12 -1.18 9.63
C GLY A 63 4.00 -1.00 10.88
N ILE A 64 4.92 -0.04 10.86
CA ILE A 64 5.79 0.29 12.01
C ILE A 64 4.94 0.75 13.20
N PHE A 65 4.05 1.74 12.99
CA PHE A 65 3.19 2.26 14.05
C PHE A 65 2.22 1.20 14.59
N LYS A 66 1.79 0.24 13.77
CA LYS A 66 1.01 -0.92 14.24
C LYS A 66 1.75 -1.76 15.27
N LEU A 67 3.04 -2.01 15.06
CA LEU A 67 3.86 -2.73 16.03
C LEU A 67 4.11 -1.90 17.29
N VAL A 68 4.47 -0.62 17.11
CA VAL A 68 4.76 0.29 18.24
C VAL A 68 3.54 0.49 19.14
N ILE A 69 2.34 0.64 18.57
CA ILE A 69 1.11 0.92 19.34
C ILE A 69 0.41 -0.36 19.79
N HIS A 70 0.55 -1.47 19.04
CA HIS A 70 0.01 -2.80 19.37
C HIS A 70 -1.47 -2.83 19.84
N ALA A 71 -2.28 -1.88 19.36
CA ALA A 71 -3.68 -1.75 19.80
C ALA A 71 -4.57 -2.87 19.22
N PRO A 72 -5.51 -3.41 20.01
CA PRO A 72 -6.46 -4.43 19.55
C PRO A 72 -7.48 -3.85 18.58
N ARG A 73 -8.11 -4.71 17.78
CA ARG A 73 -9.26 -4.33 16.95
C ARG A 73 -10.57 -4.48 17.74
N PRO A 74 -11.67 -3.84 17.31
CA PRO A 74 -12.96 -4.00 17.97
C PRO A 74 -13.37 -5.46 18.11
N TYR A 75 -13.23 -6.25 17.04
CA TYR A 75 -13.61 -7.67 17.05
C TYR A 75 -12.67 -8.58 17.85
N TRP A 76 -11.52 -8.09 18.33
CA TRP A 76 -10.69 -8.83 19.29
C TRP A 76 -11.25 -8.68 20.71
N LEU A 77 -12.08 -7.67 20.95
CA LEU A 77 -12.70 -7.39 22.23
C LEU A 77 -14.18 -7.82 22.25
N ALA A 78 -14.87 -7.65 21.13
CA ALA A 78 -16.30 -7.92 20.96
C ALA A 78 -16.52 -8.55 19.57
N PRO A 79 -16.41 -9.89 19.42
CA PRO A 79 -16.37 -10.58 18.13
C PRO A 79 -17.65 -10.39 17.29
N GLU A 80 -18.79 -10.21 17.94
CA GLU A 80 -20.10 -9.97 17.32
C GLU A 80 -20.19 -8.67 16.52
N LEU A 81 -19.29 -7.71 16.77
CA LEU A 81 -19.21 -6.46 16.00
C LEU A 81 -18.72 -6.69 14.57
N TYR A 82 -18.13 -7.85 14.28
CA TYR A 82 -17.42 -8.05 13.04
C TYR A 82 -18.34 -8.42 11.88
N LYS A 83 -18.26 -7.66 10.78
CA LYS A 83 -19.08 -7.89 9.58
C LYS A 83 -18.28 -7.84 8.27
N GLY A 84 -16.95 -8.03 8.32
CA GLY A 84 -16.04 -7.83 7.19
C GLY A 84 -15.10 -9.00 6.89
N ILE A 85 -14.03 -8.72 6.12
CA ILE A 85 -12.94 -9.69 5.83
C ILE A 85 -11.76 -9.47 6.78
N PRO A 86 -11.38 -10.48 7.60
CA PRO A 86 -10.48 -10.32 8.74
C PRO A 86 -9.07 -9.91 8.35
N ASP A 87 -8.44 -9.09 9.19
CA ASP A 87 -7.04 -8.66 9.04
C ASP A 87 -6.28 -8.95 10.33
N HIS A 88 -5.20 -9.70 10.21
CA HIS A 88 -4.49 -10.29 11.33
C HIS A 88 -3.46 -9.35 11.98
N ALA A 89 -3.24 -8.14 11.46
CA ALA A 89 -2.33 -7.15 12.07
C ALA A 89 -3.06 -6.29 13.14
N PHE A 90 -2.30 -5.64 14.03
CA PHE A 90 -2.84 -4.68 15.01
C PHE A 90 -3.73 -3.59 14.40
N GLY A 91 -4.63 -3.05 15.23
CA GLY A 91 -5.72 -2.17 14.80
C GLY A 91 -5.32 -0.71 14.54
N MET A 92 -4.37 -0.15 15.30
CA MET A 92 -3.98 1.26 15.19
C MET A 92 -2.61 1.41 14.53
N PRO A 93 -2.44 2.29 13.52
CA PRO A 93 -3.46 3.05 12.80
C PRO A 93 -4.17 2.20 11.73
N SER A 94 -5.37 2.62 11.30
CA SER A 94 -6.11 1.92 10.24
C SER A 94 -5.42 2.02 8.88
N GLY A 95 -5.12 0.85 8.28
CA GLY A 95 -4.46 0.77 6.97
C GLY A 95 -5.32 1.28 5.82
N HIS A 96 -6.64 1.03 5.81
CA HIS A 96 -7.54 1.54 4.77
C HIS A 96 -7.65 3.07 4.82
N ALA A 97 -7.76 3.63 6.04
CA ALA A 97 -7.78 5.08 6.24
C ALA A 97 -6.45 5.72 5.77
N ASN A 98 -5.32 5.11 6.15
CA ASN A 98 -3.99 5.56 5.77
C ASN A 98 -3.76 5.50 4.25
N SER A 99 -4.04 4.37 3.61
CA SER A 99 -3.85 4.18 2.17
C SER A 99 -4.77 5.06 1.34
N SER A 100 -6.05 5.18 1.71
CA SER A 100 -7.01 6.03 0.98
C SER A 100 -6.61 7.50 1.02
N LEU A 101 -6.24 8.04 2.18
CA LEU A 101 -5.80 9.43 2.27
C LEU A 101 -4.45 9.65 1.55
N SER A 102 -3.51 8.70 1.66
CA SER A 102 -2.21 8.81 0.98
C SER A 102 -2.37 8.85 -0.54
N PHE A 103 -3.23 8.00 -1.10
CA PHE A 103 -3.47 7.91 -2.53
C PHE A 103 -4.34 9.07 -3.04
N TRP A 104 -5.57 9.18 -2.53
CA TRP A 104 -6.55 10.18 -3.01
C TRP A 104 -6.14 11.59 -2.62
N GLY A 105 -5.56 11.79 -1.43
CA GLY A 105 -5.04 13.10 -1.01
C GLY A 105 -3.92 13.58 -1.93
N ARG A 106 -2.95 12.72 -2.24
CA ARG A 106 -1.87 13.07 -3.19
C ARG A 106 -2.38 13.35 -4.59
N TRP A 107 -3.36 12.57 -5.06
CA TRP A 107 -3.99 12.79 -6.36
C TRP A 107 -4.74 14.12 -6.39
N ALA A 108 -5.49 14.44 -5.33
CA ALA A 108 -6.21 15.70 -5.19
C ALA A 108 -5.28 16.90 -5.29
N PHE A 109 -4.14 16.87 -4.59
CA PHE A 109 -3.10 17.89 -4.70
C PHE A 109 -2.55 18.05 -6.12
N THR A 110 -2.41 16.96 -6.90
CA THR A 110 -1.93 17.06 -8.29
C THR A 110 -2.95 17.75 -9.21
N ILE A 111 -4.22 17.36 -9.11
CA ILE A 111 -5.27 17.90 -10.00
C ILE A 111 -5.63 19.34 -9.60
N ASN A 112 -5.61 19.63 -8.30
CA ASN A 112 -5.83 20.95 -7.72
C ASN A 112 -7.11 21.65 -8.21
N LYS A 113 -8.21 20.89 -8.32
CA LYS A 113 -9.55 21.40 -8.65
C LYS A 113 -10.49 21.14 -7.48
N TYR A 114 -11.28 22.15 -7.11
CA TYR A 114 -12.20 22.07 -5.95
C TYR A 114 -13.14 20.86 -5.99
N TRP A 115 -13.76 20.59 -7.15
CA TRP A 115 -14.67 19.46 -7.31
C TRP A 115 -13.96 18.10 -7.07
N PHE A 116 -12.69 17.99 -7.47
CA PHE A 116 -11.92 16.76 -7.33
C PHE A 116 -11.41 16.58 -5.89
N TRP A 117 -11.06 17.69 -5.23
CA TRP A 117 -10.82 17.71 -3.79
C TRP A 117 -12.01 17.19 -3.00
N LEU A 118 -13.22 17.69 -3.31
CA LEU A 118 -14.45 17.25 -2.67
C LEU A 118 -14.70 15.76 -2.92
N LEU A 119 -14.55 15.30 -4.16
CA LEU A 119 -14.70 13.88 -4.51
C LEU A 119 -13.74 12.99 -3.71
N CYS A 120 -12.46 13.34 -3.67
CA CYS A 120 -11.46 12.59 -2.90
C CYS A 120 -11.76 12.59 -1.40
N ALA A 121 -12.15 13.74 -0.84
CA ALA A 121 -12.51 13.85 0.58
C ALA A 121 -13.70 12.95 0.94
N VAL A 122 -14.73 12.90 0.08
CA VAL A 122 -15.88 12.01 0.27
C VAL A 122 -15.45 10.54 0.20
N ILE A 123 -14.64 10.15 -0.79
CA ILE A 123 -14.16 8.77 -0.91
C ILE A 123 -13.36 8.35 0.33
N ILE A 124 -12.41 9.19 0.77
CA ILE A 124 -11.60 8.94 1.98
C ILE A 124 -12.48 8.78 3.22
N PHE A 125 -13.44 9.69 3.39
CA PHE A 125 -14.35 9.68 4.53
C PHE A 125 -15.21 8.40 4.56
N VAL A 126 -15.83 8.04 3.43
CA VAL A 126 -16.71 6.86 3.35
C VAL A 126 -15.91 5.57 3.51
N ILE A 127 -14.67 5.50 3.01
CA ILE A 127 -13.76 4.37 3.28
C ILE A 127 -13.51 4.25 4.78
N GLY A 128 -13.18 5.34 5.47
CA GLY A 128 -12.97 5.33 6.93
C GLY A 128 -14.21 4.89 7.70
N LEU A 129 -15.37 5.45 7.36
CA LEU A 129 -16.65 5.11 7.96
C LEU A 129 -17.00 3.62 7.76
N SER A 130 -16.70 3.06 6.58
CA SER A 130 -16.90 1.63 6.31
C SER A 130 -16.15 0.75 7.30
N ARG A 131 -14.94 1.15 7.74
CA ARG A 131 -14.13 0.35 8.67
C ARG A 131 -14.68 0.36 10.09
N VAL A 132 -15.29 1.46 10.50
CA VAL A 132 -16.02 1.56 11.77
C VAL A 132 -17.28 0.71 11.71
N PHE A 133 -18.09 0.88 10.66
CA PHE A 133 -19.34 0.14 10.48
C PHE A 133 -19.12 -1.38 10.44
N LEU A 134 -18.08 -1.86 9.73
CA LEU A 134 -17.76 -3.29 9.63
C LEU A 134 -17.12 -3.87 10.91
N GLY A 135 -16.95 -3.07 11.97
CA GLY A 135 -16.32 -3.49 13.23
C GLY A 135 -14.83 -3.81 13.10
N ALA A 136 -14.19 -3.37 12.01
CA ALA A 136 -12.79 -3.68 11.73
C ALA A 136 -11.82 -2.73 12.45
N HIS A 137 -12.27 -1.52 12.76
CA HIS A 137 -11.49 -0.48 13.44
C HIS A 137 -12.37 0.40 14.32
N PHE A 138 -11.80 0.89 15.42
CA PHE A 138 -12.42 1.97 16.19
C PHE A 138 -12.30 3.31 15.45
N PRO A 139 -13.18 4.31 15.73
CA PRO A 139 -13.05 5.65 15.16
C PRO A 139 -11.68 6.28 15.41
N SER A 140 -11.14 6.11 16.62
CA SER A 140 -9.78 6.55 17.00
C SER A 140 -8.70 5.98 16.05
N GLN A 141 -8.81 4.71 15.67
CA GLN A 141 -7.87 4.05 14.76
C GLN A 141 -7.96 4.58 13.32
N VAL A 142 -9.17 4.94 12.87
CA VAL A 142 -9.39 5.59 11.57
C VAL A 142 -8.78 6.99 11.57
N LEU A 143 -9.05 7.78 12.62
CA LEU A 143 -8.48 9.12 12.79
C LEU A 143 -6.95 9.08 12.84
N SER A 144 -6.33 8.15 13.57
CA SER A 144 -4.88 7.96 13.58
C SER A 144 -4.34 7.58 12.20
N GLY A 145 -5.08 6.79 11.42
CA GLY A 145 -4.70 6.44 10.05
C GLY A 145 -4.71 7.65 9.11
N TRP A 146 -5.73 8.51 9.20
CA TRP A 146 -5.75 9.78 8.48
C TRP A 146 -4.67 10.73 8.99
N GLY A 147 -4.45 10.85 10.30
CA GLY A 147 -3.41 11.69 10.87
C GLY A 147 -2.00 11.30 10.39
N LEU A 148 -1.71 10.00 10.35
CA LEU A 148 -0.44 9.49 9.84
C LEU A 148 -0.26 9.81 8.35
N ALA A 149 -1.24 9.49 7.53
CA ALA A 149 -1.17 9.74 6.09
C ALA A 149 -1.12 11.24 5.75
N LEU A 150 -1.85 12.09 6.48
CA LEU A 150 -1.79 13.54 6.31
C LEU A 150 -0.41 14.09 6.67
N SER A 151 0.17 13.62 7.78
CA SER A 151 1.53 14.00 8.19
C SER A 151 2.55 13.59 7.13
N CYS A 152 2.44 12.37 6.59
CA CYS A 152 3.27 11.91 5.48
C CYS A 152 3.09 12.79 4.25
N LEU A 153 1.85 13.15 3.90
CA LEU A 153 1.54 13.97 2.73
C LEU A 153 2.16 15.37 2.82
N ILE A 154 2.09 16.00 4.01
CA ILE A 154 2.67 17.33 4.26
C ILE A 154 4.20 17.25 4.24
N ILE A 155 4.79 16.33 5.02
CA ILE A 155 6.24 16.20 5.17
C ILE A 155 6.86 15.82 3.82
N PHE A 156 6.33 14.80 3.15
CA PHE A 156 6.86 14.37 1.85
C PHE A 156 6.56 15.39 0.76
N GLY A 157 5.44 16.11 0.79
CA GLY A 157 5.18 17.20 -0.14
C GLY A 157 6.23 18.31 -0.03
N TYR A 158 6.56 18.70 1.20
CA TYR A 158 7.61 19.67 1.48
C TYR A 158 9.00 19.16 1.04
N CYS A 159 9.33 17.91 1.38
CA CYS A 159 10.58 17.27 0.99
C CYS A 159 10.69 17.09 -0.53
N GLU A 160 9.62 16.68 -1.22
CA GLU A 160 9.55 16.55 -2.69
C GLU A 160 9.86 17.91 -3.33
N HIS A 161 9.17 18.98 -2.91
CA HIS A 161 9.41 20.31 -3.45
C HIS A 161 10.86 20.81 -3.26
N LYS A 162 11.47 20.55 -2.09
CA LYS A 162 12.84 21.02 -1.80
C LYS A 162 13.94 20.13 -2.35
N LEU A 163 13.76 18.81 -2.28
CA LEU A 163 14.80 17.84 -2.58
C LEU A 163 14.79 17.39 -4.03
N THR A 164 13.64 17.38 -4.72
CA THR A 164 13.58 16.93 -6.12
C THR A 164 14.52 17.69 -7.07
N PRO A 165 14.65 19.04 -7.01
CA PRO A 165 15.59 19.77 -7.87
C PRO A 165 17.03 19.30 -7.66
N TRP A 166 17.48 19.21 -6.42
CA TRP A 166 18.81 18.72 -6.06
C TRP A 166 19.00 17.25 -6.47
N PHE A 167 18.06 16.39 -6.11
CA PHE A 167 18.11 14.96 -6.39
C PHE A 167 18.20 14.68 -7.90
N SER A 168 17.45 15.43 -8.71
CA SER A 168 17.43 15.27 -10.17
C SER A 168 18.76 15.60 -10.86
N GLN A 169 19.64 16.38 -10.22
CA GLN A 169 20.97 16.73 -10.72
C GLN A 169 22.05 15.68 -10.37
N LEU A 170 21.76 14.79 -9.42
CA LEU A 170 22.71 13.76 -9.00
C LEU A 170 22.91 12.70 -10.08
N LYS A 171 24.08 12.05 -10.03
CA LYS A 171 24.35 10.90 -10.89
C LYS A 171 23.35 9.77 -10.59
N PRO A 172 22.96 9.00 -11.61
CA PRO A 172 22.11 7.80 -11.50
C PRO A 172 22.42 6.89 -10.30
N GLY A 173 23.70 6.51 -10.15
CA GLY A 173 24.13 5.62 -9.09
C GLY A 173 23.96 6.23 -7.70
N THR A 174 24.16 7.55 -7.57
CA THR A 174 23.94 8.27 -6.32
C THR A 174 22.45 8.34 -5.97
N GLN A 175 21.58 8.57 -6.95
CA GLN A 175 20.13 8.54 -6.75
C GLN A 175 19.67 7.17 -6.24
N ILE A 176 20.12 6.09 -6.89
CA ILE A 176 19.82 4.71 -6.49
C ILE A 176 20.33 4.43 -5.07
N LEU A 177 21.57 4.81 -4.77
CA LEU A 177 22.15 4.61 -3.44
C LEU A 177 21.33 5.32 -2.36
N LEU A 178 20.96 6.59 -2.57
CA LEU A 178 20.14 7.34 -1.62
C LEU A 178 18.77 6.70 -1.39
N VAL A 179 18.10 6.24 -2.45
CA VAL A 179 16.81 5.52 -2.36
C VAL A 179 16.96 4.23 -1.55
N LEU A 180 18.00 3.43 -1.82
CA LEU A 180 18.26 2.19 -1.12
C LEU A 180 18.59 2.44 0.36
N CYS A 181 19.41 3.45 0.66
CA CYS A 181 19.72 3.85 2.01
C CYS A 181 18.48 4.34 2.76
N SER A 182 17.65 5.20 2.16
CA SER A 182 16.44 5.71 2.81
C SER A 182 15.42 4.60 3.07
N CYS A 183 15.21 3.70 2.11
CA CYS A 183 14.34 2.54 2.31
C CYS A 183 14.93 1.55 3.34
N GLY A 184 16.25 1.42 3.37
CA GLY A 184 16.98 0.64 4.37
C GLY A 184 16.77 1.17 5.78
N VAL A 185 16.81 2.49 5.98
CA VAL A 185 16.50 3.12 7.28
C VAL A 185 15.07 2.82 7.72
N VAL A 186 14.09 2.92 6.82
CA VAL A 186 12.69 2.59 7.14
C VAL A 186 12.53 1.10 7.48
N LEU A 187 13.19 0.21 6.74
CA LEU A 187 13.18 -1.22 7.02
C LEU A 187 13.82 -1.54 8.37
N LEU A 188 14.96 -0.91 8.70
CA LEU A 188 15.64 -1.06 9.99
C LEU A 188 14.77 -0.56 11.15
N ALA A 189 14.07 0.58 10.98
CA ALA A 189 13.09 1.06 11.96
C ALA A 189 11.95 0.03 12.15
N GLY A 190 11.53 -0.62 11.07
CA GLY A 190 10.60 -1.74 11.11
C GLY A 190 11.10 -2.94 11.90
N VAL A 191 12.31 -3.41 11.59
CA VAL A 191 12.96 -4.51 12.32
C VAL A 191 13.09 -4.16 13.80
N PHE A 192 13.51 -2.93 14.12
CA PHE A 192 13.58 -2.45 15.50
C PHE A 192 12.21 -2.50 16.20
N SER A 193 11.15 -2.00 15.55
CA SER A 193 9.79 -2.06 16.10
C SER A 193 9.26 -3.48 16.29
N TYR A 194 9.66 -4.41 15.42
CA TYR A 194 9.34 -5.83 15.56
C TYR A 194 10.05 -6.44 16.76
N LEU A 195 11.36 -6.23 16.86
CA LEU A 195 12.17 -6.74 17.98
C LEU A 195 11.69 -6.18 19.32
N SER A 196 11.31 -4.90 19.38
CA SER A 196 10.78 -4.29 20.61
C SER A 196 9.41 -4.85 21.01
N THR A 197 8.67 -5.44 20.08
CA THR A 197 7.32 -5.98 20.30
C THR A 197 7.32 -7.50 20.54
N GLN A 198 8.45 -8.19 20.35
CA GLN A 198 8.55 -9.65 20.57
C GLN A 198 8.20 -10.09 21.99
N ALA A 199 8.45 -9.23 22.98
CA ALA A 199 8.12 -9.51 24.38
C ALA A 199 6.64 -9.29 24.71
N PHE A 200 5.84 -8.73 23.79
CA PHE A 200 4.43 -8.45 24.03
C PHE A 200 3.62 -9.76 24.03
N ILE A 201 3.06 -10.09 25.19
CA ILE A 201 2.16 -11.25 25.33
C ILE A 201 0.78 -10.82 24.88
N ILE A 202 0.32 -11.41 23.77
CA ILE A 202 -1.03 -11.16 23.26
C ILE A 202 -2.03 -11.77 24.24
N PRO A 203 -3.01 -11.00 24.76
CA PRO A 203 -4.03 -11.54 25.63
C PRO A 203 -4.82 -12.67 24.95
N GLU A 204 -5.01 -13.79 25.65
CA GLU A 204 -5.67 -14.98 25.11
C GLU A 204 -7.09 -14.67 24.58
N HIS A 205 -7.85 -13.87 25.32
CA HIS A 205 -9.19 -13.45 24.91
C HIS A 205 -9.20 -12.68 23.58
N TRP A 206 -8.12 -11.95 23.22
CA TRP A 206 -8.02 -11.32 21.90
C TRP A 206 -7.94 -12.35 20.79
N LEU A 207 -7.14 -13.39 20.99
CA LEU A 207 -6.98 -14.48 20.02
C LEU A 207 -8.30 -15.24 19.85
N THR A 208 -8.92 -15.66 20.96
CA THR A 208 -10.19 -16.41 20.95
C THR A 208 -11.29 -15.63 20.23
N ASN A 209 -11.45 -14.34 20.55
CA ASN A 209 -12.44 -13.48 19.89
C ASN A 209 -12.08 -13.24 18.41
N ALA A 210 -10.80 -13.02 18.11
CA ALA A 210 -10.36 -12.83 16.73
C ALA A 210 -10.66 -14.07 15.87
N TYR A 211 -10.39 -15.28 16.35
CA TYR A 211 -10.72 -16.53 15.66
C TYR A 211 -12.24 -16.71 15.50
N SER A 212 -13.02 -16.47 16.55
CA SER A 212 -14.48 -16.53 16.52
C SER A 212 -15.08 -15.60 15.46
N ALA A 213 -14.63 -14.35 15.40
CA ALA A 213 -15.10 -13.37 14.44
C ALA A 213 -14.67 -13.67 13.00
N SER A 214 -13.45 -14.21 12.81
CA SER A 214 -12.82 -14.35 11.51
C SER A 214 -13.14 -15.65 10.78
N GLN A 215 -13.64 -16.67 11.49
CA GLN A 215 -14.00 -17.99 10.94
C GLN A 215 -12.89 -18.59 10.05
N THR A 216 -11.63 -18.40 10.44
CA THR A 216 -10.46 -18.83 9.66
C THR A 216 -9.49 -19.61 10.51
N ASP A 217 -8.94 -20.68 9.94
CA ASP A 217 -7.90 -21.51 10.56
C ASP A 217 -6.49 -20.91 10.40
N LYS A 218 -6.39 -19.73 9.76
CA LYS A 218 -5.10 -19.06 9.58
C LYS A 218 -4.56 -18.55 10.91
N PRO A 219 -3.27 -18.78 11.21
CA PRO A 219 -2.67 -18.35 12.47
C PRO A 219 -2.73 -16.82 12.62
N PHE A 220 -3.21 -16.39 13.78
CA PHE A 220 -3.36 -14.99 14.15
C PHE A 220 -2.04 -14.45 14.72
N VAL A 221 -1.16 -13.95 13.84
CA VAL A 221 0.18 -13.47 14.22
C VAL A 221 0.27 -11.96 13.94
N PRO A 222 -0.18 -11.10 14.87
CA PRO A 222 -0.19 -9.65 14.67
C PRO A 222 1.18 -8.99 14.75
N VAL A 223 2.13 -9.65 15.44
CA VAL A 223 3.53 -9.24 15.51
C VAL A 223 4.28 -9.88 14.36
N ASN A 224 4.38 -9.19 13.21
CA ASN A 224 5.09 -9.69 12.04
C ASN A 224 5.66 -8.54 11.20
N LEU A 225 6.67 -8.82 10.36
CA LEU A 225 7.31 -7.85 9.47
C LEU A 225 6.74 -7.81 8.06
N LYS A 226 5.69 -8.58 7.76
CA LYS A 226 5.26 -8.88 6.38
C LYS A 226 4.97 -7.62 5.57
N SER A 227 4.15 -6.71 6.09
CA SER A 227 3.78 -5.48 5.38
C SER A 227 4.98 -4.53 5.26
N ILE A 228 5.78 -4.39 6.31
CA ILE A 228 6.94 -3.49 6.32
C ILE A 228 7.98 -3.95 5.29
N CYS A 229 8.36 -5.22 5.30
CA CYS A 229 9.27 -5.82 4.30
C CYS A 229 8.72 -5.65 2.88
N ARG A 230 7.43 -5.93 2.68
CA ARG A 230 6.78 -5.79 1.37
C ARG A 230 6.84 -4.35 0.86
N ASP A 231 6.37 -3.40 1.65
CA ASP A 231 6.12 -2.03 1.20
C ASP A 231 7.43 -1.27 1.02
N THR A 232 8.40 -1.45 1.93
CA THR A 232 9.75 -0.84 1.82
C THR A 232 10.53 -1.37 0.62
N ALA A 233 10.53 -2.70 0.40
CA ALA A 233 11.26 -3.29 -0.70
C ALA A 233 10.60 -3.00 -2.06
N MET A 234 9.26 -2.97 -2.11
CA MET A 234 8.54 -2.56 -3.32
C MET A 234 8.77 -1.08 -3.65
N LEU A 235 8.80 -0.21 -2.64
CA LEU A 235 9.16 1.21 -2.80
C LEU A 235 10.57 1.35 -3.39
N ALA A 236 11.55 0.64 -2.81
CA ALA A 236 12.92 0.64 -3.31
C ALA A 236 13.01 0.17 -4.76
N GLY A 237 12.41 -0.99 -5.08
CA GLY A 237 12.43 -1.54 -6.44
C GLY A 237 11.75 -0.62 -7.46
N LEU A 238 10.63 0.00 -7.09
CA LEU A 238 9.89 0.92 -7.94
C LEU A 238 10.68 2.20 -8.23
N TRP A 239 11.29 2.82 -7.21
CA TRP A 239 12.10 4.02 -7.42
C TRP A 239 13.39 3.74 -8.19
N VAL A 240 14.08 2.63 -7.89
CA VAL A 240 15.26 2.20 -8.66
C VAL A 240 14.87 2.00 -10.13
N GLY A 241 13.79 1.29 -10.41
CA GLY A 241 13.36 1.09 -11.78
C GLY A 241 12.86 2.37 -12.47
N ALA A 242 12.19 3.27 -11.75
CA ALA A 242 11.80 4.58 -12.28
C ALA A 242 13.01 5.44 -12.67
N ILE A 243 14.08 5.45 -11.85
CA ILE A 243 15.34 6.15 -12.14
C ILE A 243 15.98 5.58 -13.42
N LEU A 244 16.09 4.26 -13.51
CA LEU A 244 16.66 3.58 -14.69
C LEU A 244 15.82 3.83 -15.95
N TYR A 245 14.50 3.79 -15.84
CA TYR A 245 13.60 4.05 -16.96
C TYR A 245 13.71 5.50 -17.45
N TYR A 246 13.72 6.46 -16.52
CA TYR A 246 13.88 7.87 -16.83
C TYR A 246 15.19 8.16 -17.57
N GLN A 247 16.29 7.52 -17.19
CA GLN A 247 17.58 7.70 -17.87
C GLN A 247 17.59 7.11 -19.28
N GLN A 248 16.90 5.99 -19.49
CA GLN A 248 16.90 5.32 -20.79
C GLN A 248 15.97 5.99 -21.80
N GLN A 249 14.81 6.50 -21.35
CA GLN A 249 13.73 6.93 -22.26
C GLN A 249 13.10 8.29 -21.89
N GLY A 250 13.53 8.91 -20.79
CA GLY A 250 12.80 10.01 -20.18
C GLY A 250 11.42 9.58 -19.69
N TRP A 251 10.60 10.56 -19.28
CA TRP A 251 9.19 10.31 -18.96
C TRP A 251 8.36 10.13 -20.24
N HIS A 252 8.56 9.00 -20.91
CA HIS A 252 7.89 8.71 -22.18
C HIS A 252 6.43 8.28 -21.97
N GLN A 253 5.52 8.96 -22.65
CA GLN A 253 4.09 8.64 -22.71
C GLN A 253 3.76 8.08 -24.09
N LEU A 254 3.06 6.94 -24.14
CA LEU A 254 2.58 6.40 -25.41
C LEU A 254 1.49 7.30 -25.98
N THR A 255 1.50 7.59 -27.28
CA THR A 255 0.48 8.42 -27.93
C THR A 255 -0.72 7.60 -28.41
N GLN A 256 -0.48 6.38 -28.90
CA GLN A 256 -1.52 5.53 -29.47
C GLN A 256 -2.35 4.80 -28.40
N PRO A 257 -3.71 4.85 -28.46
CA PRO A 257 -4.59 4.19 -27.49
C PRO A 257 -4.37 2.67 -27.39
N GLN A 258 -4.20 1.99 -28.52
CA GLN A 258 -3.95 0.55 -28.56
C GLN A 258 -2.64 0.17 -27.86
N GLY A 259 -1.59 0.99 -28.04
CA GLY A 259 -0.31 0.80 -27.36
C GLY A 259 -0.41 0.97 -25.85
N ARG A 260 -1.20 1.95 -25.38
CA ARG A 260 -1.49 2.14 -23.95
C ARG A 260 -2.23 0.95 -23.36
N LEU A 261 -3.28 0.48 -24.05
CA LEU A 261 -4.08 -0.65 -23.59
C LEU A 261 -3.25 -1.91 -23.44
N LEU A 262 -2.45 -2.26 -24.47
CA LEU A 262 -1.58 -3.43 -24.42
C LEU A 262 -0.55 -3.33 -23.28
N ARG A 263 0.08 -2.15 -23.11
CA ARG A 263 1.05 -1.93 -22.05
C ARG A 263 0.40 -2.02 -20.67
N CYS A 264 -0.82 -1.52 -20.50
CA CYS A 264 -1.53 -1.62 -19.22
C CYS A 264 -1.96 -3.06 -18.92
N LEU A 265 -2.65 -3.72 -19.86
CA LEU A 265 -3.12 -5.09 -19.68
C LEU A 265 -1.97 -6.07 -19.46
N GLY A 266 -0.96 -6.02 -20.31
CA GLY A 266 0.22 -6.87 -20.15
C GLY A 266 1.00 -6.56 -18.87
N GLY A 267 0.99 -5.30 -18.41
CA GLY A 267 1.61 -4.90 -17.13
C GLY A 267 0.87 -5.49 -15.93
N VAL A 268 -0.46 -5.41 -15.93
CA VAL A 268 -1.30 -6.03 -14.90
C VAL A 268 -1.10 -7.55 -14.91
N ILE A 269 -1.23 -8.20 -16.06
CA ILE A 269 -1.10 -9.67 -16.17
C ILE A 269 0.29 -10.14 -15.73
N SER A 270 1.35 -9.55 -16.29
CA SER A 270 2.73 -9.95 -15.93
C SER A 270 3.06 -9.64 -14.48
N GLY A 271 2.59 -8.52 -13.95
CA GLY A 271 2.71 -8.17 -12.54
C GLY A 271 2.04 -9.21 -11.64
N LEU A 272 0.80 -9.59 -11.93
CA LEU A 272 0.07 -10.62 -11.17
C LEU A 272 0.81 -11.97 -11.23
N LEU A 273 1.30 -12.38 -12.40
CA LEU A 273 2.07 -13.61 -12.56
C LEU A 273 3.35 -13.62 -11.71
N ILE A 274 4.11 -12.52 -11.71
CA ILE A 274 5.32 -12.39 -10.87
C ILE A 274 4.93 -12.41 -9.40
N TRP A 275 3.91 -11.66 -9.01
CA TRP A 275 3.51 -11.51 -7.61
C TRP A 275 3.03 -12.82 -7.00
N TYR A 276 2.10 -13.50 -7.68
CA TYR A 276 1.52 -14.76 -7.22
C TYR A 276 2.44 -15.94 -7.47
N GLY A 277 3.20 -15.97 -8.57
CA GLY A 277 4.18 -17.01 -8.86
C GLY A 277 5.31 -17.06 -7.83
N LEU A 278 5.97 -15.92 -7.59
CA LEU A 278 6.97 -15.83 -6.51
C LEU A 278 6.33 -16.00 -5.12
N GLY A 279 5.08 -15.56 -4.95
CA GLY A 279 4.33 -15.76 -3.70
C GLY A 279 4.07 -17.23 -3.37
N LEU A 280 3.76 -18.04 -4.39
CA LEU A 280 3.59 -19.48 -4.26
C LEU A 280 4.92 -20.16 -3.90
N ALA A 281 6.01 -19.76 -4.55
CA ALA A 281 7.34 -20.27 -4.23
C ALA A 281 7.67 -20.02 -2.75
N ILE A 282 7.48 -18.79 -2.24
CA ILE A 282 7.69 -18.45 -0.82
C ILE A 282 6.82 -19.33 0.08
N LYS A 283 5.54 -19.49 -0.26
CA LYS A 283 4.60 -20.30 0.55
C LYS A 283 5.02 -21.77 0.64
N ILE A 284 5.65 -22.32 -0.41
CA ILE A 284 6.08 -23.71 -0.45
C ILE A 284 7.45 -23.89 0.23
N THR A 285 8.34 -22.90 0.15
CA THR A 285 9.73 -23.02 0.62
C THR A 285 9.97 -22.49 2.03
N THR A 286 9.03 -21.74 2.62
CA THR A 286 9.22 -21.09 3.91
C THR A 286 8.01 -21.22 4.81
N THR A 287 8.27 -21.23 6.12
CA THR A 287 7.24 -21.10 7.14
C THR A 287 6.99 -19.62 7.43
N PHE A 288 5.73 -19.24 7.64
CA PHE A 288 5.38 -17.86 7.99
C PHE A 288 6.15 -17.38 9.24
N ASP A 289 6.48 -16.09 9.28
CA ASP A 289 7.21 -15.44 10.39
C ASP A 289 8.65 -15.95 10.63
N THR A 290 9.28 -16.54 9.61
CA THR A 290 10.71 -16.89 9.65
C THR A 290 11.59 -15.85 8.95
N VAL A 291 12.88 -15.81 9.28
CA VAL A 291 13.85 -14.93 8.60
C VAL A 291 13.89 -15.19 7.08
N SER A 292 13.82 -16.46 6.66
CA SER A 292 13.79 -16.83 5.24
C SER A 292 12.52 -16.34 4.55
N TYR A 293 11.36 -16.41 5.21
CA TYR A 293 10.11 -15.84 4.72
C TYR A 293 10.25 -14.32 4.45
N TYR A 294 10.80 -13.58 5.41
CA TYR A 294 10.98 -12.13 5.27
C TYR A 294 12.01 -11.77 4.20
N LEU A 295 13.12 -12.50 4.11
CA LEU A 295 14.13 -12.28 3.08
C LEU A 295 13.55 -12.48 1.68
N LEU A 296 12.84 -13.58 1.44
CA LEU A 296 12.21 -13.81 0.15
C LEU A 296 11.06 -12.82 -0.13
N GLN A 297 10.36 -12.35 0.91
CA GLN A 297 9.37 -11.29 0.76
C GLN A 297 10.00 -9.98 0.27
N VAL A 298 11.15 -9.60 0.82
CA VAL A 298 11.93 -8.42 0.38
C VAL A 298 12.35 -8.60 -1.08
N ILE A 299 12.96 -9.74 -1.42
CA ILE A 299 13.42 -10.04 -2.79
C ILE A 299 12.26 -9.96 -3.79
N ARG A 300 11.15 -10.67 -3.50
CA ARG A 300 9.96 -10.67 -4.35
C ARG A 300 9.42 -9.26 -4.58
N SER A 301 9.30 -8.49 -3.51
CA SER A 301 8.67 -7.16 -3.57
C SER A 301 9.57 -6.16 -4.31
N PHE A 302 10.88 -6.25 -4.13
CA PHE A 302 11.87 -5.48 -4.89
C PHE A 302 11.82 -5.80 -6.38
N ILE A 303 11.87 -7.09 -6.74
CA ILE A 303 11.78 -7.56 -8.14
C ILE A 303 10.48 -7.08 -8.78
N PHE A 304 9.36 -7.19 -8.06
CA PHE A 304 8.07 -6.72 -8.55
C PHE A 304 8.07 -5.20 -8.81
N GLY A 305 8.58 -4.39 -7.87
CA GLY A 305 8.71 -2.94 -8.06
C GLY A 305 9.57 -2.58 -9.27
N LEU A 306 10.72 -3.25 -9.43
CA LEU A 306 11.62 -3.08 -10.57
C LEU A 306 10.97 -3.49 -11.89
N TRP A 307 10.20 -4.59 -11.90
CA TRP A 307 9.46 -5.05 -13.06
C TRP A 307 8.44 -4.01 -13.53
N VAL A 308 7.62 -3.52 -12.61
CA VAL A 308 6.54 -2.56 -12.89
C VAL A 308 7.10 -1.25 -13.44
N SER A 309 8.17 -0.74 -12.86
CA SER A 309 8.71 0.58 -13.16
C SER A 309 9.75 0.60 -14.29
N HIS A 310 10.47 -0.49 -14.54
CA HIS A 310 11.54 -0.53 -15.54
C HIS A 310 11.35 -1.61 -16.60
N LEU A 311 11.39 -2.88 -16.20
CA LEU A 311 11.52 -3.99 -17.15
C LEU A 311 10.33 -4.06 -18.11
N TRP A 312 9.11 -4.01 -17.58
CA TRP A 312 7.89 -4.07 -18.40
C TRP A 312 7.74 -2.86 -19.35
N PRO A 313 7.87 -1.61 -18.88
CA PRO A 313 8.02 -0.44 -19.75
C PRO A 313 9.01 -0.59 -20.90
N CYS A 314 10.22 -1.09 -20.62
CA CYS A 314 11.27 -1.23 -21.64
C CYS A 314 10.94 -2.31 -22.66
N LEU A 315 10.37 -3.45 -22.24
CA LEU A 315 9.94 -4.52 -23.15
C LEU A 315 8.87 -4.05 -24.12
N THR A 316 7.86 -3.34 -23.62
CA THR A 316 6.75 -2.85 -24.45
C THR A 316 7.17 -1.78 -25.45
N LEU A 317 8.11 -0.90 -25.08
CA LEU A 317 8.67 0.10 -26.01
C LEU A 317 9.48 -0.54 -27.14
N LYS A 318 10.31 -1.54 -26.86
CA LYS A 318 11.07 -2.26 -27.88
C LYS A 318 10.14 -2.92 -28.89
N TRP A 319 9.12 -3.62 -28.40
CA TRP A 319 8.14 -4.30 -29.25
C TRP A 319 7.38 -3.35 -30.19
N GLN A 320 7.01 -2.16 -29.70
CA GLN A 320 6.30 -1.16 -30.51
C GLN A 320 7.20 -0.48 -31.56
N ARG A 321 8.47 -0.22 -31.25
CA ARG A 321 9.44 0.30 -32.24
C ARG A 321 9.65 -0.67 -33.41
N HIS A 322 9.71 -1.98 -33.14
CA HIS A 322 9.84 -2.98 -34.20
C HIS A 322 8.61 -3.04 -35.11
N ARG A 323 7.39 -2.90 -34.57
CA ARG A 323 6.17 -2.87 -35.39
C ARG A 323 6.00 -1.60 -36.23
N ALA A 324 6.48 -0.45 -35.73
CA ALA A 324 6.45 0.80 -36.48
C ALA A 324 7.43 0.82 -37.67
N LEU A 325 8.49 -0.01 -37.64
CA LEU A 325 9.46 -0.16 -38.73
C LEU A 325 9.03 -1.23 -39.76
N SER A 326 7.99 -2.01 -39.47
CA SER A 326 7.48 -3.08 -40.35
C SER A 326 6.19 -2.70 -41.10
N LEU A 327 5.74 -1.45 -40.99
CA LEU A 327 4.60 -0.84 -41.68
C LEU A 327 5.09 0.24 -42.63
#